data_AF-T1DHP6-F1
#
_entry.id   AF-T1DHP6-F1
#
_cell.length_a   1.000
_cell.length_b   1.000
_cell.length_c   1.000
_cell.angle_alpha   90.00
_cell.angle_beta   90.00
_cell.angle_gamma   90.00
#
_symmetry.space_group_name_H-M   'P 1'
#
loop_
_entity.id
_entity.type
_entity.pdbx_description
1 polymer ?
#
loop_
_entity_poly.entity_id
_entity_poly.type
_entity_poly.pdbx_seq_one_letter_code
_entity_poly.pdbx_strand_id
1 'polypeptide(L)'
;TPTGHLLAVRCTERAPSVYDGVAYVRTTNLQHPPTAALSEIVSSHGQDYLVSDINAGAKVKIQGGSAYVHGFEVQSVRLSPGAVQLFRKQDKTGLLWLGLIYALVVLVAFGSNYAQTYILQWCGQRIIYSIRSTVFQHIEGMHLQFFDRNPIGRLVTRVTNDTEALNEMYTSVLVNIFKDGFLLIGAVVIMFVIDRSLAY
;
A
#
# COMPACT_ATOMS: atom_id res chain seq x y z
N THR A 1 -19.40 -6.17 -9.24
CA THR A 1 -18.33 -6.73 -8.37
C THR A 1 -17.47 -7.62 -9.24
N PRO A 2 -16.13 -7.53 -9.19
CA PRO A 2 -15.30 -8.11 -10.25
C PRO A 2 -15.44 -9.62 -10.23
N THR A 3 -15.98 -10.15 -11.32
CA THR A 3 -16.22 -11.55 -11.53
C THR A 3 -14.94 -12.19 -12.03
N GLY A 4 -14.20 -12.88 -11.16
CA GLY A 4 -13.04 -13.62 -11.62
C GLY A 4 -13.47 -14.78 -12.52
N HIS A 5 -12.74 -15.00 -13.63
CA HIS A 5 -12.89 -16.20 -14.43
C HIS A 5 -12.38 -17.43 -13.65
N LEU A 6 -13.10 -18.53 -13.81
CA LEU A 6 -12.79 -19.87 -13.31
C LEU A 6 -12.51 -20.76 -14.52
N LEU A 7 -11.69 -21.77 -14.35
CA LEU A 7 -11.50 -22.83 -15.32
C LEU A 7 -11.93 -24.14 -14.69
N ALA A 8 -12.71 -24.95 -15.41
CA ALA A 8 -12.96 -26.32 -15.01
C ALA A 8 -11.70 -27.15 -15.30
N VAL A 9 -11.08 -27.73 -14.27
CA VAL A 9 -9.82 -28.47 -14.38
C VAL A 9 -10.03 -29.89 -13.87
N ARG A 10 -9.37 -30.87 -14.51
CA ARG A 10 -9.21 -32.20 -13.88
C ARG A 10 -8.36 -32.05 -12.62
N CYS A 11 -8.68 -32.84 -11.59
CA CYS A 11 -8.33 -32.72 -10.16
C CYS A 11 -6.82 -32.77 -9.79
N THR A 12 -5.96 -32.00 -10.47
CA THR A 12 -4.48 -32.02 -10.29
C THR A 12 -3.89 -30.68 -9.83
N GLU A 13 -4.72 -29.66 -9.59
CA GLU A 13 -4.26 -28.31 -9.22
C GLU A 13 -4.44 -27.97 -7.73
N ARG A 14 -3.72 -26.94 -7.26
CA ARG A 14 -3.71 -26.54 -5.84
C ARG A 14 -5.05 -25.90 -5.44
N ALA A 15 -5.73 -26.54 -4.47
CA ALA A 15 -6.96 -26.06 -3.82
C ALA A 15 -8.15 -25.77 -4.77
N PRO A 16 -8.66 -26.77 -5.52
CA PRO A 16 -9.83 -26.59 -6.37
C PRO A 16 -11.11 -26.42 -5.54
N SER A 17 -12.02 -25.59 -6.02
CA SER A 17 -13.39 -25.52 -5.51
C SER A 17 -14.24 -26.53 -6.28
N VAL A 18 -14.67 -27.61 -5.61
CA VAL A 18 -15.46 -28.66 -6.24
C VAL A 18 -16.95 -28.33 -6.13
N TYR A 19 -17.61 -28.15 -7.28
CA TYR A 19 -19.05 -27.93 -7.37
C TYR A 19 -19.63 -28.91 -8.39
N ASP A 20 -20.71 -29.61 -8.00
CA ASP A 20 -21.42 -30.56 -8.85
C ASP A 20 -20.50 -31.63 -9.51
N GLY A 21 -19.52 -32.13 -8.74
CA GLY A 21 -18.55 -33.13 -9.21
C GLY A 21 -17.44 -32.60 -10.12
N VAL A 22 -17.46 -31.30 -10.47
CA VAL A 22 -16.44 -30.63 -11.28
C VAL A 22 -15.53 -29.78 -10.40
N ALA A 23 -14.22 -29.87 -10.60
CA ALA A 23 -13.24 -29.05 -9.91
C ALA A 23 -12.98 -27.75 -10.68
N TYR A 24 -13.15 -26.61 -10.01
CA TYR A 24 -12.90 -25.29 -10.58
C TYR A 24 -11.67 -24.64 -9.94
N VAL A 25 -10.84 -24.00 -10.75
CA VAL A 25 -9.67 -23.24 -10.31
C VAL A 25 -9.71 -21.82 -10.86
N ARG A 26 -9.24 -20.86 -10.07
CA ARG A 26 -9.10 -19.46 -10.49
C ARG A 26 -8.04 -19.35 -11.59
N THR A 27 -8.37 -18.66 -12.68
CA THR A 27 -7.40 -18.41 -13.76
C THR A 27 -6.18 -17.62 -13.30
N THR A 28 -6.30 -16.81 -12.24
CA THR A 28 -5.19 -16.09 -11.58
C THR A 28 -4.14 -17.01 -10.95
N ASN A 29 -4.49 -18.27 -10.66
CA ASN A 29 -3.54 -19.25 -10.13
C ASN A 29 -2.81 -20.02 -11.24
N LEU A 30 -3.18 -19.81 -12.51
CA LEU A 30 -2.59 -20.47 -13.66
C LEU A 30 -1.46 -19.64 -14.23
N GLN A 31 -0.32 -20.28 -14.48
CA GLN A 31 0.84 -19.64 -15.09
C GLN A 31 0.58 -19.26 -16.56
N HIS A 32 -0.29 -20.02 -17.24
CA HIS A 32 -0.79 -19.72 -18.59
C HIS A 32 -2.31 -19.92 -18.60
N PRO A 33 -3.11 -18.87 -18.39
CA PRO A 33 -4.56 -18.99 -18.39
C PRO A 33 -5.09 -19.23 -19.82
N PRO A 34 -5.98 -20.20 -20.04
CA PRO A 34 -6.61 -20.40 -21.34
C PRO A 34 -7.56 -19.25 -21.67
N THR A 35 -7.71 -18.96 -22.97
CA THR A 35 -8.55 -17.87 -23.48
C THR A 35 -10.00 -18.29 -23.77
N ALA A 36 -10.28 -19.59 -23.75
CA ALA A 36 -11.58 -20.20 -24.04
C ALA A 36 -11.94 -21.27 -23.01
N ALA A 37 -13.20 -21.72 -23.01
CA ALA A 37 -13.75 -22.70 -22.07
C ALA A 37 -13.66 -22.26 -20.59
N LEU A 38 -13.78 -20.96 -20.35
CA LEU A 38 -13.81 -20.38 -19.01
C LEU A 38 -15.23 -20.47 -18.44
N SER A 39 -15.30 -20.38 -17.12
CA SER A 39 -16.54 -20.22 -16.36
C SER A 39 -16.52 -18.90 -15.60
N GLU A 40 -17.66 -18.23 -15.46
CA GLU A 40 -17.77 -16.95 -14.74
C GLU A 40 -19.05 -16.92 -13.89
N ILE A 41 -18.96 -16.32 -12.70
CA ILE A 41 -20.07 -16.24 -11.73
C ILE A 41 -20.83 -14.93 -11.90
N VAL A 42 -21.84 -14.88 -12.77
CA VAL A 42 -22.58 -13.65 -13.02
C VAL A 42 -23.72 -13.48 -12.02
N SER A 43 -23.79 -12.32 -11.38
CA SER A 43 -24.87 -11.97 -10.46
C SER A 43 -25.95 -11.14 -11.17
N SER A 44 -27.20 -11.58 -11.12
CA SER A 44 -28.34 -10.88 -11.72
C SER A 44 -29.61 -11.03 -10.87
N HIS A 45 -30.31 -9.92 -10.62
CA HIS A 45 -31.54 -9.88 -9.81
C HIS A 45 -31.45 -10.62 -8.46
N GLY A 46 -30.30 -10.56 -7.79
CA GLY A 46 -30.08 -11.19 -6.47
C GLY A 46 -29.84 -12.71 -6.51
N GLN A 47 -29.65 -13.29 -7.70
CA GLN A 47 -29.26 -14.68 -7.90
C GLN A 47 -27.91 -14.74 -8.62
N ASP A 48 -27.06 -15.69 -8.23
CA ASP A 48 -25.75 -15.92 -8.83
C ASP A 48 -25.83 -17.12 -9.79
N TYR A 49 -25.28 -16.97 -11.00
CA TYR A 49 -25.29 -17.99 -12.05
C TYR A 49 -23.85 -18.32 -12.46
N LEU A 50 -23.53 -19.61 -12.57
CA LEU A 50 -22.26 -20.10 -13.10
C LEU A 50 -22.45 -20.29 -14.60
N VAL A 51 -21.84 -19.40 -15.38
CA VAL A 51 -21.90 -19.43 -16.84
C VAL A 51 -20.65 -20.13 -17.33
N SER A 52 -20.80 -21.18 -18.13
CA SER A 52 -19.68 -22.02 -18.62
C SER A 52 -19.45 -21.81 -20.11
N ASP A 53 -18.31 -22.30 -20.60
CA ASP A 53 -17.91 -22.24 -22.01
C ASP A 53 -17.81 -20.83 -22.60
N ILE A 54 -17.31 -19.88 -21.81
CA ILE A 54 -17.10 -18.50 -22.26
C ILE A 54 -15.64 -18.23 -22.64
N ASN A 55 -15.45 -17.24 -23.52
CA ASN A 55 -14.13 -16.68 -23.81
C ASN A 55 -13.76 -15.61 -22.79
N ALA A 56 -12.46 -15.40 -22.59
CA ALA A 56 -11.95 -14.35 -21.71
C ALA A 56 -12.50 -12.97 -22.13
N GLY A 57 -13.08 -12.23 -21.17
CA GLY A 57 -13.65 -10.90 -21.41
C GLY A 57 -14.99 -10.87 -22.16
N ALA A 58 -15.65 -12.01 -22.36
CA ALA A 58 -16.99 -12.05 -22.96
C ALA A 58 -18.02 -11.29 -22.10
N LYS A 59 -18.81 -10.41 -22.72
CA LYS A 59 -19.90 -9.71 -22.03
C LYS A 59 -21.11 -10.63 -21.89
N VAL A 60 -21.38 -11.06 -20.66
CA VAL A 60 -22.53 -11.91 -20.34
C VAL A 60 -23.73 -11.04 -19.93
N LYS A 61 -24.91 -11.32 -20.49
CA LYS A 61 -26.20 -10.75 -20.06
C LYS A 61 -27.11 -11.87 -19.58
N ILE A 62 -27.82 -11.66 -18.47
CA ILE A 62 -28.81 -12.63 -17.97
C ILE A 62 -30.21 -12.12 -18.34
N GLN A 63 -31.01 -12.92 -19.04
CA GLN A 63 -32.40 -12.63 -19.36
C GLN A 63 -33.25 -13.88 -19.12
N GLY A 64 -34.36 -13.76 -18.39
CA GLY A 64 -35.27 -14.89 -18.16
C GLY A 64 -34.69 -16.10 -17.40
N GLY A 65 -33.54 -15.95 -16.72
CA GLY A 65 -32.88 -17.03 -15.99
C GLY A 65 -31.80 -17.80 -16.77
N SER A 66 -31.64 -17.50 -18.06
CA SER A 66 -30.55 -18.01 -18.90
C SER A 66 -29.50 -16.92 -19.17
N ALA A 67 -28.25 -17.33 -19.34
CA ALA A 67 -27.16 -16.45 -19.73
C ALA A 67 -27.03 -16.35 -21.25
N TYR A 68 -26.72 -15.16 -21.75
CA TYR A 68 -26.52 -14.86 -23.15
C TYR A 68 -25.16 -14.20 -23.36
N VAL A 69 -24.40 -14.69 -24.33
CA VAL A 69 -23.14 -14.11 -24.81
C VAL A 69 -23.29 -13.80 -26.28
N HIS A 70 -23.09 -12.53 -26.66
CA HIS A 70 -23.26 -12.07 -28.06
C HIS A 70 -24.65 -12.40 -28.65
N GLY A 71 -25.67 -12.51 -27.79
CA GLY A 71 -27.05 -12.85 -28.19
C GLY A 71 -27.34 -14.35 -28.28
N PHE A 72 -26.35 -15.22 -28.08
CA PHE A 72 -26.54 -16.67 -28.02
C PHE A 72 -26.71 -17.14 -26.59
N GLU A 73 -27.66 -18.04 -26.34
CA GLU A 73 -27.84 -18.68 -25.04
C GLU A 73 -26.65 -19.60 -24.76
N VAL A 74 -26.06 -19.45 -23.58
CA VAL A 74 -24.91 -20.24 -23.10
C VAL A 74 -25.31 -21.01 -21.84
N GLN A 75 -24.60 -22.10 -21.56
CA GLN A 75 -24.88 -22.92 -20.40
C GLN A 75 -24.71 -22.11 -19.11
N SER A 76 -25.80 -21.97 -18.34
CA SER A 76 -25.80 -21.31 -17.05
C SER A 76 -26.50 -22.14 -16.00
N VAL A 77 -25.83 -22.36 -14.87
CA VAL A 77 -26.38 -23.06 -13.72
C VAL A 77 -26.57 -22.06 -12.59
N ARG A 78 -27.78 -21.96 -12.04
CA ARG A 78 -28.02 -21.15 -10.84
C ARG A 78 -27.23 -21.74 -9.66
N LEU A 79 -26.39 -20.94 -9.01
CA LEU A 79 -25.69 -21.37 -7.80
C LEU A 79 -26.62 -21.29 -6.59
N SER A 80 -26.56 -22.31 -5.75
CA SER A 80 -27.11 -22.24 -4.40
C SER A 80 -26.29 -21.27 -3.53
N PRO A 81 -26.88 -20.66 -2.49
CA PRO A 81 -26.13 -19.78 -1.58
C PRO A 81 -24.89 -20.43 -0.95
N GLY A 82 -24.93 -21.75 -0.72
CA GLY A 82 -23.78 -22.51 -0.22
C GLY A 82 -22.66 -22.66 -1.27
N ALA A 83 -23.02 -22.87 -2.54
CA ALA A 83 -22.06 -22.95 -3.63
C ALA A 83 -21.34 -21.62 -3.89
N VAL A 84 -22.07 -20.50 -3.81
CA VAL A 84 -21.46 -19.16 -3.89
C VAL A 84 -20.44 -18.94 -2.77
N GLN A 85 -20.74 -19.41 -1.55
CA GLN A 85 -19.82 -19.29 -0.43
C GLN A 85 -18.55 -20.13 -0.59
N LEU A 86 -18.63 -21.30 -1.25
CA LEU A 86 -17.47 -22.13 -1.55
C LEU A 86 -16.44 -21.35 -2.39
N PHE A 87 -16.89 -20.75 -3.50
CA PHE A 87 -16.03 -19.93 -4.36
C PHE A 87 -15.54 -18.66 -3.68
N ARG A 88 -16.41 -17.99 -2.87
CA ARG A 88 -16.04 -16.76 -2.16
C ARG A 88 -15.13 -16.98 -0.96
N LYS A 89 -15.04 -18.18 -0.39
CA LYS A 89 -14.22 -18.46 0.81
C LYS A 89 -12.75 -18.16 0.56
N GLN A 90 -12.21 -18.56 -0.59
CA GLN A 90 -10.82 -18.29 -0.98
C GLN A 90 -10.56 -16.78 -1.15
N ASP A 91 -11.46 -16.07 -1.84
CA ASP A 91 -11.32 -14.62 -2.04
C ASP A 91 -11.37 -13.85 -0.71
N LYS A 92 -12.26 -14.25 0.22
CA LYS A 92 -12.34 -13.64 1.55
C LYS A 92 -11.06 -13.86 2.36
N THR A 93 -10.49 -15.06 2.33
CA THR A 93 -9.25 -15.35 3.05
C THR A 93 -8.07 -14.60 2.45
N GLY A 94 -7.95 -14.52 1.13
CA GLY A 94 -6.92 -13.72 0.46
C GLY A 94 -7.04 -12.23 0.77
N LEU A 95 -8.26 -11.69 0.74
CA LEU A 95 -8.54 -10.30 1.09
C LEU A 95 -8.20 -9.98 2.55
N LEU A 96 -8.52 -10.90 3.47
CA LEU A 96 -8.17 -10.75 4.89
C LEU A 96 -6.65 -10.75 5.09
N TRP A 97 -5.92 -11.65 4.43
CA TRP A 97 -4.45 -11.69 4.50
C TRP A 97 -3.81 -10.42 3.94
N LEU A 98 -4.24 -9.97 2.77
CA LEU A 98 -3.77 -8.69 2.20
C LEU A 98 -4.13 -7.51 3.11
N GLY A 99 -5.33 -7.50 3.67
CA GLY A 99 -5.76 -6.50 4.64
C GLY A 99 -4.88 -6.48 5.91
N LEU A 100 -4.53 -7.65 6.44
CA LEU A 100 -3.65 -7.77 7.60
C LEU A 100 -2.22 -7.32 7.29
N ILE A 101 -1.67 -7.72 6.15
CA ILE A 101 -0.34 -7.29 5.71
C ILE A 101 -0.31 -5.77 5.52
N TYR A 102 -1.33 -5.21 4.85
CA TYR A 102 -1.45 -3.78 4.66
C TYR A 102 -1.56 -3.03 6.01
N ALA A 103 -2.40 -3.52 6.92
CA ALA A 103 -2.54 -2.96 8.25
C ALA A 103 -1.21 -2.99 9.02
N LEU A 104 -0.46 -4.09 8.96
CA LEU A 104 0.86 -4.20 9.57
C LEU A 104 1.85 -3.21 8.97
N VAL A 105 1.89 -3.07 7.64
CA VAL A 105 2.76 -2.09 6.97
C VAL A 105 2.42 -0.67 7.41
N VAL A 106 1.14 -0.32 7.48
CA VAL A 106 0.70 1.01 7.96
C VAL A 106 1.11 1.24 9.41
N LEU A 107 0.94 0.25 10.30
CA LEU A 107 1.37 0.35 11.70
C LEU A 107 2.88 0.53 11.83
N VAL A 108 3.66 -0.23 11.06
CA VAL A 108 5.13 -0.09 11.04
C VAL A 108 5.54 1.27 10.48
N ALA A 109 4.89 1.74 9.42
CA ALA A 109 5.15 3.04 8.82
C ALA A 109 4.82 4.17 9.81
N PHE A 110 3.69 4.08 10.50
CA PHE A 110 3.29 5.01 11.55
C PHE A 110 4.31 5.03 12.70
N GLY A 111 4.67 3.85 13.24
CA GLY A 111 5.64 3.74 14.32
C GLY A 111 7.02 4.28 13.92
N SER A 112 7.47 3.98 12.69
CA SER A 112 8.73 4.49 12.15
C SER A 112 8.70 6.01 11.98
N ASN A 113 7.60 6.57 11.47
CA ASN A 113 7.46 8.02 11.30
C ASN A 113 7.39 8.76 12.63
N TYR A 114 6.68 8.19 13.61
CA TYR A 114 6.64 8.71 14.98
C TYR A 114 8.03 8.68 15.63
N ALA A 115 8.71 7.54 15.57
CA ALA A 115 10.07 7.38 16.12
C ALA A 115 11.05 8.35 15.45
N GLN A 116 11.02 8.46 14.12
CA GLN A 116 11.82 9.43 13.37
C GLN A 116 11.59 10.85 13.90
N THR A 117 10.32 11.29 13.97
CA THR A 117 9.97 12.65 14.41
C THR A 117 10.40 12.89 15.85
N TYR A 118 10.18 11.92 16.74
CA TYR A 118 10.58 12.00 18.14
C TYR A 118 12.09 12.10 18.31
N ILE A 119 12.86 11.23 17.64
CA ILE A 119 14.34 11.24 17.70
C ILE A 119 14.87 12.55 17.14
N LEU A 120 14.27 13.06 16.06
CA LEU A 120 14.69 14.30 15.42
C LEU A 120 14.45 15.50 16.33
N GLN A 121 13.28 15.58 16.96
CA GLN A 121 12.97 16.61 17.95
C GLN A 121 13.88 16.50 19.17
N TRP A 122 14.11 15.30 19.69
CA TRP A 122 14.96 15.06 20.84
C TRP A 122 16.41 15.45 20.58
N CYS A 123 16.99 15.02 19.45
CA CYS A 123 18.33 15.44 19.02
C CYS A 123 18.39 16.95 18.86
N GLY A 124 17.35 17.53 18.25
CA GLY A 124 17.24 18.95 18.04
C GLY A 124 17.34 19.77 19.33
N GLN A 125 16.51 19.42 20.33
CA GLN A 125 16.53 20.06 21.64
C GLN A 125 17.86 19.86 22.36
N ARG A 126 18.47 18.67 22.24
CA ARG A 126 19.79 18.40 22.84
C ARG A 126 20.90 19.27 22.24
N ILE A 127 20.87 19.49 20.93
CA ILE A 127 21.81 20.38 20.23
C ILE A 127 21.63 21.83 20.72
N ILE A 128 20.39 22.34 20.75
CA ILE A 128 20.10 23.70 21.25
C ILE A 128 20.59 23.85 22.69
N TYR A 129 20.29 22.88 23.56
CA TYR A 129 20.73 22.90 24.95
C TYR A 129 22.26 22.99 25.07
N SER A 130 22.99 22.18 24.29
CA SER A 130 24.45 22.18 24.29
C SER A 130 25.03 23.52 23.84
N ILE A 131 24.47 24.12 22.78
CA ILE A 131 24.94 25.42 22.28
C ILE A 131 24.66 26.51 23.31
N ARG A 132 23.43 26.56 23.86
CA ARG A 132 23.07 27.55 24.89
C ARG A 132 23.98 27.41 26.11
N SER A 133 24.21 26.20 26.61
CA SER A 133 25.10 25.96 27.75
C SER A 133 26.53 26.44 27.49
N THR A 134 27.09 26.11 26.31
CA THR A 134 28.44 26.53 25.93
C THR A 134 28.56 28.06 25.83
N VAL A 135 27.56 28.70 25.23
CA VAL A 135 27.55 30.16 25.09
C VAL A 135 27.36 30.86 26.42
N PHE A 136 26.47 30.36 27.30
CA PHE A 136 26.30 30.92 28.64
C PHE A 136 27.60 30.85 29.45
N GLN A 137 28.28 29.69 29.45
CA GLN A 137 29.58 29.54 30.11
C GLN A 137 30.63 30.50 29.56
N HIS A 138 30.65 30.72 28.24
CA HIS A 138 31.56 31.68 27.62
C HIS A 138 31.24 33.13 28.03
N ILE A 139 29.95 33.48 28.11
CA ILE A 139 29.50 34.81 28.53
C ILE A 139 29.87 35.08 29.99
N GLU A 140 29.67 34.12 30.89
CA GLU A 140 30.02 34.27 32.31
C GLU A 140 31.51 34.54 32.54
N GLY A 141 32.38 34.07 31.65
CA GLY A 141 33.83 34.30 31.71
C GLY A 141 34.32 35.62 31.12
N MET A 142 33.46 36.45 30.51
CA MET A 142 33.88 37.70 29.87
C MET A 142 34.07 38.86 30.86
N HIS A 143 35.00 39.76 30.55
CA HIS A 143 35.30 40.96 31.35
C HIS A 143 34.18 42.00 31.28
N LEU A 144 33.93 42.70 32.40
CA LEU A 144 32.82 43.66 32.57
C LEU A 144 32.72 44.71 31.45
N GLN A 145 33.87 45.20 30.96
CA GLN A 145 33.94 46.22 29.90
C GLN A 145 33.34 45.75 28.56
N PHE A 146 33.25 44.44 28.33
CA PHE A 146 32.57 43.89 27.16
C PHE A 146 31.05 44.15 27.23
N PHE A 147 30.47 44.09 28.43
CA PHE A 147 29.04 44.28 28.67
C PHE A 147 28.60 45.75 28.61
N ASP A 148 29.51 46.69 28.83
CA ASP A 148 29.23 48.12 28.64
C ASP A 148 28.96 48.48 27.17
N ARG A 149 29.53 47.70 26.23
CA ARG A 149 29.36 47.90 24.77
C ARG A 149 28.34 46.94 24.15
N ASN A 150 28.05 45.81 24.79
CA ASN A 150 27.16 44.77 24.28
C ASN A 150 26.14 44.33 25.35
N PRO A 151 24.87 44.75 25.25
CA PRO A 151 23.84 44.34 26.21
C PRO A 151 23.65 42.82 26.20
N ILE A 152 23.74 42.19 27.39
CA ILE A 152 23.60 40.73 27.57
C ILE A 152 22.33 40.19 26.90
N GLY A 153 21.20 40.90 27.05
CA GLY A 153 19.93 40.49 26.46
C GLY A 153 19.99 40.33 24.94
N ARG A 154 20.77 41.17 24.24
CA ARG A 154 20.94 41.07 22.78
C ARG A 154 21.69 39.80 22.39
N LEU A 155 22.70 39.41 23.17
CA LEU A 155 23.50 38.21 22.92
C LEU A 155 22.66 36.95 23.14
N VAL A 156 21.94 36.89 24.27
CA VAL A 156 21.06 35.75 24.61
C VAL A 156 19.94 35.57 23.58
N THR A 157 19.30 36.67 23.15
CA THR A 157 18.25 36.61 22.13
C THR A 157 18.80 36.15 20.79
N ARG A 158 19.97 36.67 20.35
CA ARG A 158 20.59 36.24 19.09
C ARG A 158 20.93 34.74 19.12
N VAL A 159 21.56 34.27 20.18
CA VAL A 159 21.93 32.85 20.33
C VAL A 159 20.70 31.97 20.32
N THR A 160 19.65 32.35 21.06
CA THR A 160 18.41 31.57 21.10
C THR A 160 17.76 31.50 19.71
N ASN A 161 17.55 32.64 19.06
CA ASN A 161 16.91 32.71 17.74
C ASN A 161 17.73 31.98 16.66
N ASP A 162 19.05 32.16 16.64
CA ASP A 162 19.90 31.55 15.61
C ASP A 162 19.96 30.02 15.80
N THR A 163 20.00 29.52 17.05
CA THR A 163 19.99 28.07 17.31
C THR A 163 18.66 27.41 17.01
N GLU A 164 17.55 28.12 17.21
CA GLU A 164 16.21 27.65 16.86
C GLU A 164 16.01 27.60 15.34
N ALA A 165 16.45 28.64 14.62
CA ALA A 165 16.43 28.64 13.16
C ALA A 165 17.28 27.52 12.55
N LEU A 166 18.48 27.27 13.09
CA LEU A 166 19.31 26.13 12.68
C LEU A 166 18.64 24.79 12.97
N ASN A 167 17.92 24.68 14.08
CA ASN A 167 17.18 23.49 14.43
C ASN A 167 16.08 23.20 13.41
N GLU A 168 15.25 24.20 13.10
CA GLU A 168 14.17 24.06 12.13
C GLU A 168 14.69 23.70 10.74
N MET A 169 15.78 24.32 10.29
CA MET A 169 16.41 23.98 9.01
C MET A 169 16.86 22.51 8.98
N TYR A 170 17.48 22.04 10.06
CA TYR A 170 17.94 20.65 10.16
C TYR A 170 16.77 19.66 10.18
N THR A 171 15.77 19.92 11.03
CA THR A 171 14.64 18.99 11.23
C THR A 171 13.65 18.99 10.07
N SER A 172 13.43 20.13 9.41
CA SER A 172 12.38 20.29 8.40
C SER A 172 12.89 20.30 6.97
N VAL A 173 14.13 20.73 6.71
CA VAL A 173 14.63 20.86 5.34
C VAL A 173 15.61 19.74 5.02
N LEU A 174 16.71 19.64 5.77
CA LEU A 174 17.78 18.69 5.45
C LEU A 174 17.29 17.25 5.47
N VAL A 175 16.66 16.81 6.57
CA VAL A 175 16.18 15.43 6.71
C VAL A 175 15.13 15.08 5.65
N ASN A 176 14.24 16.01 5.30
CA ASN A 176 13.21 15.77 4.30
C ASN A 176 13.79 15.67 2.89
N ILE A 177 14.76 16.50 2.51
CA ILE A 177 15.44 16.39 1.21
C ILE A 177 16.11 15.02 1.05
N PHE A 178 16.82 14.54 2.08
CA PHE A 178 17.42 13.20 2.02
C PHE A 178 16.35 12.11 1.90
N LYS A 179 15.30 12.18 2.73
CA LYS A 179 14.18 11.24 2.70
C LYS A 179 13.53 11.19 1.30
N ASP A 180 13.23 12.34 0.73
CA ASP A 180 12.57 12.45 -0.58
C ASP A 180 13.51 11.98 -1.69
N GLY A 181 14.81 12.27 -1.60
CA GLY A 181 15.82 11.73 -2.51
C GLY A 181 15.88 10.20 -2.48
N PHE A 182 15.88 9.59 -1.29
CA PHE A 182 15.83 8.13 -1.15
C PHE A 182 14.53 7.54 -1.70
N LEU A 183 13.39 8.18 -1.43
CA LEU A 183 12.09 7.76 -1.94
C LEU A 183 12.06 7.80 -3.48
N LEU A 184 12.57 8.88 -4.08
CA LEU A 184 12.65 9.05 -5.53
C LEU A 184 13.54 7.96 -6.15
N ILE A 185 14.74 7.74 -5.62
CA ILE A 185 15.65 6.71 -6.11
C ILE A 185 14.99 5.32 -6.01
N GLY A 186 14.37 5.01 -4.87
CA GLY A 186 13.67 3.74 -4.68
C GLY A 186 12.52 3.55 -5.66
N ALA A 187 11.70 4.59 -5.89
CA ALA A 187 10.61 4.55 -6.85
C ALA A 187 11.10 4.31 -8.27
N VAL A 188 12.17 5.00 -8.69
CA VAL A 188 12.80 4.80 -10.01
C VAL A 188 13.32 3.37 -10.14
N VAL A 189 14.04 2.84 -9.15
CA VAL A 189 14.55 1.46 -9.17
C VAL A 189 13.41 0.44 -9.28
N ILE A 190 12.34 0.59 -8.49
CA ILE A 190 11.18 -0.31 -8.55
C ILE A 190 10.51 -0.24 -9.93
N MET A 191 10.36 0.96 -10.49
CA MET A 191 9.79 1.16 -11.83
C MET A 191 10.61 0.43 -12.91
N PHE A 192 11.94 0.53 -12.88
CA PHE A 192 12.83 -0.21 -13.79
C PHE A 192 12.80 -1.73 -13.61
N VAL A 193 12.59 -2.22 -12.38
CA VAL A 193 12.52 -3.66 -12.09
C VAL A 193 11.20 -4.26 -12.58
N ILE A 194 10.08 -3.55 -12.39
CA ILE A 194 8.75 -4.01 -12.81
C ILE A 194 8.65 -4.03 -14.33
N ASP A 195 9.14 -3.00 -15.00
CA ASP A 195 9.05 -2.90 -16.45
C ASP A 195 10.39 -2.47 -17.06
N ARG A 196 11.13 -3.45 -17.56
CA ARG A 196 12.37 -3.23 -18.34
C ARG A 196 12.12 -2.56 -19.69
N SER A 197 10.86 -2.41 -20.12
CA SER A 197 10.50 -1.86 -21.43
C SER A 197 10.33 -0.34 -21.45
N LEU A 198 10.24 0.34 -20.30
CA LEU A 198 10.24 1.82 -20.25
C LEU A 198 11.64 2.43 -20.49
N ALA A 199 12.67 1.59 -20.51
CA ALA A 199 14.08 1.96 -20.67
C ALA A 199 14.59 1.90 -22.12
N TYR A 200 13.74 1.51 -23.08
CA TYR A 200 14.05 1.37 -24.51
C TYR A 200 13.00 2.04 -25.39
#